data_AF-A0AAW2XUZ3-F1
#
_entry.id   AF-A0AAW2XUZ3-F1
#
_cell.length_a   1.000
_cell.length_b   1.000
_cell.length_c   1.000
_cell.angle_alpha   90.00
_cell.angle_beta   90.00
_cell.angle_gamma   90.00
#
_symmetry.space_group_name_H-M   'P 1'
#
loop_
_entity.id
_entity.type
_entity.pdbx_description
1 polymer ?
#
loop_
_entity_poly.entity_id
_entity_poly.type
_entity_poly.pdbx_seq_one_letter_code
_entity_poly.pdbx_strand_id
1 'polypeptide(L)'
;MTNFGVLDFEERVVDGFYDVYNLSADPAVRGNMPSLTDLEGDNGGSEYEVVVVNRKIDPALEELIQIAHCVVLDCPTTEITLLIQRLAELVTGHLGGPVRDANIILAKWMERSLELRTSLHTTVLPIGSLRVGLSRHRALLFKVRSRSQILFALQF
;
A
#
# COMPACT_ATOMS: atom_id res chain seq x y z
N MET A 1 -16.79 -18.57 5.30
CA MET A 1 -15.75 -18.68 4.25
C MET A 1 -14.78 -17.53 4.47
N THR A 2 -13.50 -17.83 4.65
CA THR A 2 -12.47 -16.86 5.02
C THR A 2 -12.12 -15.96 3.84
N ASN A 3 -12.32 -14.64 3.99
CA ASN A 3 -11.84 -13.69 3.01
C ASN A 3 -10.34 -13.47 3.24
N PHE A 4 -9.51 -14.06 2.39
CA PHE A 4 -8.06 -13.92 2.46
C PHE A 4 -7.67 -12.48 2.07
N GLY A 5 -6.50 -11.99 2.51
CA GLY A 5 -6.05 -10.59 2.31
C GLY A 5 -5.76 -10.13 0.88
N VAL A 6 -6.36 -10.80 -0.12
CA VAL A 6 -6.45 -10.42 -1.53
C VAL A 6 -7.45 -9.27 -1.64
N LEU A 7 -7.00 -8.12 -2.16
CA LEU A 7 -7.91 -7.02 -2.52
C LEU A 7 -8.69 -7.45 -3.76
N ASP A 8 -10.01 -7.64 -3.62
CA ASP A 8 -10.85 -8.11 -4.74
C ASP A 8 -10.81 -7.13 -5.92
N PHE A 9 -11.06 -7.61 -7.13
CA PHE A 9 -10.96 -6.80 -8.35
C PHE A 9 -11.91 -5.59 -8.32
N GLU A 10 -13.16 -5.82 -7.92
CA GLU A 10 -14.20 -4.78 -7.78
C GLU A 10 -14.05 -3.95 -6.49
N GLU A 11 -13.14 -4.32 -5.58
CA GLU A 11 -12.92 -3.61 -4.33
C GLU A 11 -12.17 -2.29 -4.57
N ARG A 12 -12.93 -1.20 -4.55
CA ARG A 12 -12.41 0.16 -4.66
C ARG A 12 -11.70 0.57 -3.38
N VAL A 13 -10.39 0.85 -3.47
CA VAL A 13 -9.62 1.44 -2.38
C VAL A 13 -10.22 2.81 -2.01
N VAL A 14 -10.73 2.89 -0.79
CA VAL A 14 -11.23 4.11 -0.13
C VAL A 14 -10.18 4.66 0.83
N ASP A 15 -10.31 5.93 1.23
CA ASP A 15 -9.50 6.43 2.34
C ASP A 15 -9.85 5.63 3.62
N GLY A 16 -8.85 5.06 4.29
CA GLY A 16 -9.03 4.08 5.37
C GLY A 16 -7.76 3.27 5.67
N PHE A 17 -7.88 2.29 6.57
CA PHE A 17 -6.79 1.46 7.07
C PHE A 17 -6.80 0.08 6.40
N TYR A 18 -5.63 -0.48 6.12
CA TYR A 18 -5.46 -1.74 5.40
C TYR A 18 -4.39 -2.62 6.06
N ASP A 19 -4.70 -3.91 6.25
CA ASP A 19 -3.94 -4.98 6.96
C ASP A 19 -2.58 -4.59 7.58
N VAL A 20 -1.42 -4.50 6.91
CA VAL A 20 -0.99 -5.00 5.59
C VAL A 20 -0.33 -6.38 5.67
N TYR A 21 0.15 -6.77 6.85
CA TYR A 21 0.95 -7.97 7.07
C TYR A 21 0.40 -8.77 8.26
N ASN A 22 -0.16 -9.95 7.97
CA ASN A 22 -0.62 -10.92 8.96
C ASN A 22 0.59 -11.62 9.63
N LEU A 23 1.18 -11.00 10.65
CA LEU A 23 2.25 -11.59 11.45
C LEU A 23 1.78 -12.69 12.40
N SER A 24 0.53 -12.61 12.89
CA SER A 24 0.00 -13.61 13.82
C SER A 24 -0.37 -14.92 13.09
N ALA A 25 0.41 -15.99 13.34
CA ALA A 25 0.06 -17.34 12.90
C ALA A 25 -1.28 -17.83 13.49
N ASP A 26 -1.72 -17.26 14.62
CA ASP A 26 -2.91 -17.66 15.34
C ASP A 26 -4.23 -17.22 14.63
N PRO A 27 -5.13 -18.16 14.27
CA PRO A 27 -6.43 -17.82 13.69
C PRO A 27 -7.42 -17.15 14.67
N ALA A 28 -7.20 -17.21 15.99
CA ALA A 28 -8.02 -16.48 16.97
C ALA A 28 -7.74 -14.97 16.95
N VAL A 29 -6.47 -14.60 16.77
CA VAL A 29 -6.01 -13.20 16.66
C VAL A 29 -6.50 -12.56 15.35
N ARG A 30 -6.56 -13.35 14.26
CA ARG A 30 -7.10 -12.95 12.95
C ARG A 30 -8.59 -12.55 12.94
N GLY A 31 -9.33 -12.78 14.02
CA GLY A 31 -10.76 -12.45 14.11
C GLY A 31 -11.07 -11.00 14.50
N ASN A 32 -10.16 -10.33 15.23
CA ASN A 32 -10.38 -9.01 15.84
C ASN A 32 -9.33 -8.01 15.37
N MET A 33 -9.59 -7.34 14.24
CA MET A 33 -8.88 -6.10 13.90
C MET A 33 -9.18 -5.07 15.01
N PRO A 34 -8.17 -4.54 15.73
CA PRO A 34 -8.38 -3.52 16.75
C PRO A 34 -9.03 -2.26 16.17
N SER A 35 -9.82 -1.54 16.97
CA SER A 35 -10.49 -0.33 16.52
C SER A 35 -9.51 0.84 16.38
N LEU A 36 -9.94 1.92 15.72
CA LEU A 36 -9.15 3.15 15.55
C LEU A 36 -8.54 3.62 16.89
N THR A 37 -9.36 3.65 17.94
CA THR A 37 -8.98 4.12 19.28
C THR A 37 -7.98 3.19 19.96
N ASP A 38 -8.00 1.90 19.64
CA ASP A 38 -7.06 0.92 20.19
C ASP A 38 -5.68 1.04 19.51
N LEU A 39 -5.64 1.39 18.21
CA LEU A 39 -4.40 1.58 17.45
C LEU A 39 -3.76 2.96 17.68
N GLU A 40 -4.57 4.02 17.81
CA GLU A 40 -4.10 5.38 18.15
C GLU A 40 -3.64 5.50 19.61
N GLY A 41 -4.13 4.61 20.49
CA GLY A 41 -3.69 4.48 21.89
C GLY A 41 -2.51 3.52 22.12
N ASP A 42 -2.15 2.69 21.13
CA ASP A 42 -1.02 1.77 21.24
C ASP A 42 0.32 2.49 20.96
N ASN A 43 1.20 2.49 21.96
CA ASN A 43 2.47 3.20 21.92
C ASN A 43 3.58 2.38 21.20
N GLY A 44 3.22 1.66 20.13
CA GLY A 44 4.13 0.83 19.33
C GLY A 44 4.30 -0.62 19.81
N GLY A 45 3.33 -1.18 20.55
CA GLY A 45 3.42 -2.52 21.14
C GLY A 45 2.78 -3.65 20.34
N SER A 46 1.90 -3.36 19.37
CA SER A 46 1.15 -4.39 18.65
C SER A 46 1.88 -4.99 17.44
N GLU A 47 1.64 -6.28 17.18
CA GLU A 47 2.16 -7.04 16.03
C GLU A 47 1.45 -6.70 14.69
N TYR A 48 0.62 -5.66 14.64
CA TYR A 48 -0.19 -5.32 13.45
C TYR A 48 0.47 -4.22 12.61
N GLU A 49 0.85 -4.54 11.38
CA GLU A 49 1.49 -3.59 10.47
C GLU A 49 0.48 -2.78 9.64
N VAL A 50 -0.28 -1.91 10.30
CA VAL A 50 -1.36 -1.15 9.67
C VAL A 50 -0.84 -0.01 8.80
N VAL A 51 -1.31 0.05 7.55
CA VAL A 51 -1.07 1.18 6.63
C VAL A 51 -2.36 1.93 6.36
N VAL A 52 -2.27 3.25 6.36
CA VAL A 52 -3.39 4.14 6.03
C VAL A 52 -3.25 4.68 4.60
N VAL A 53 -4.33 4.62 3.85
CA VAL A 53 -4.53 5.40 2.62
C VAL A 53 -5.40 6.58 3.02
N ASN A 54 -4.87 7.80 3.02
CA ASN A 54 -5.69 8.99 3.28
C ASN A 54 -5.05 10.24 2.66
N ARG A 55 -5.59 10.68 1.52
CA ARG A 55 -5.04 11.80 0.73
C ARG A 55 -5.02 13.14 1.46
N LYS A 56 -5.84 13.33 2.52
CA LYS A 56 -5.90 14.59 3.27
C LYS A 56 -4.73 14.78 4.24
N ILE A 57 -4.11 13.68 4.67
CA ILE A 57 -3.02 13.67 5.67
C ILE A 57 -1.71 13.12 5.10
N ASP A 58 -1.74 12.55 3.89
CA ASP A 58 -0.58 11.99 3.18
C ASP A 58 -0.27 12.84 1.94
N PRO A 59 0.53 13.92 2.07
CA PRO A 59 0.86 14.80 0.95
C PRO A 59 1.70 14.11 -0.13
N ALA A 60 2.47 13.08 0.24
CA ALA A 60 3.26 12.29 -0.71
C ALA A 60 2.36 11.37 -1.56
N LEU A 61 1.27 10.86 -0.99
CA LEU A 61 0.22 10.19 -1.77
C LEU A 61 -0.46 11.16 -2.74
N GLU A 62 -0.77 12.39 -2.33
CA GLU A 62 -1.38 13.39 -3.23
C GLU A 62 -0.41 13.87 -4.33
N GLU A 63 0.90 13.91 -4.07
CA GLU A 63 1.92 14.14 -5.11
C GLU A 63 1.96 12.99 -6.14
N LEU A 64 2.02 11.73 -5.69
CA LEU A 64 1.95 10.55 -6.57
C LEU A 64 0.70 10.54 -7.44
N ILE A 65 -0.42 10.96 -6.88
CA ILE A 65 -1.72 11.11 -7.55
C ILE A 65 -1.64 12.14 -8.68
N GLN A 66 -0.97 13.26 -8.46
CA GLN A 66 -0.75 14.29 -9.48
C GLN A 66 0.20 13.80 -10.58
N ILE A 67 1.29 13.10 -10.22
CA ILE A 67 2.20 12.50 -11.21
C ILE A 67 1.47 11.45 -12.07
N ALA A 68 0.67 10.59 -11.45
CA ALA A 68 -0.16 9.60 -12.15
C ALA A 68 -1.18 10.26 -13.09
N HIS A 69 -1.73 11.43 -12.75
CA HIS A 69 -2.58 12.20 -13.66
C HIS A 69 -1.83 12.73 -14.88
N CYS A 70 -0.62 13.28 -14.72
CA CYS A 70 0.19 13.71 -15.86
C CYS A 70 0.44 12.53 -16.80
N VAL A 71 0.84 11.36 -16.26
CA VAL A 71 1.03 10.12 -17.03
C VAL A 71 -0.23 9.69 -17.80
N VAL A 72 -1.43 9.85 -17.23
CA VAL A 72 -2.71 9.56 -17.92
C VAL A 72 -2.99 10.57 -19.05
N LEU A 73 -2.64 11.85 -18.87
CA LEU A 73 -2.86 12.91 -19.87
C LEU A 73 -1.84 12.84 -21.01
N ASP A 74 -0.61 12.44 -20.72
CA ASP A 74 0.49 12.34 -21.69
C ASP A 74 0.43 11.06 -22.54
N CYS A 75 -0.37 10.07 -22.14
CA CYS A 75 -0.46 8.78 -22.83
C CYS A 75 -1.64 8.73 -23.84
N PRO A 76 -1.43 8.28 -25.09
CA PRO A 76 -2.52 8.09 -26.04
C PRO A 76 -3.57 7.12 -25.51
N THR A 77 -4.86 7.44 -25.71
CA THR A 77 -5.98 6.58 -25.26
C THR A 77 -6.00 5.19 -25.92
N THR A 78 -5.26 5.01 -27.02
CA THR A 78 -5.04 3.74 -27.70
C THR A 78 -3.94 2.88 -27.08
N GLU A 79 -3.05 3.45 -26.26
CA GLU A 79 -1.85 2.78 -25.71
C GLU A 79 -2.03 2.39 -24.24
N ILE A 80 -3.13 1.70 -23.94
CA ILE A 80 -3.50 1.26 -22.58
C ILE A 80 -2.36 0.47 -21.91
N THR A 81 -1.62 -0.34 -22.67
CA THR A 81 -0.46 -1.10 -22.17
C THR A 81 0.70 -0.21 -21.72
N LEU A 82 1.00 0.86 -22.47
CA LEU A 82 2.01 1.84 -22.08
C LEU A 82 1.58 2.59 -20.82
N LEU A 83 0.31 2.98 -20.72
CA LEU A 83 -0.25 3.62 -19.53
C LEU A 83 -0.11 2.74 -18.28
N ILE A 84 -0.50 1.46 -18.38
CA ILE A 84 -0.32 0.49 -17.28
C ILE A 84 1.15 0.36 -16.90
N GLN A 85 2.05 0.25 -17.89
CA GLN A 85 3.49 0.17 -17.63
C GLN A 85 4.01 1.41 -16.89
N ARG A 86 3.66 2.62 -17.32
CA ARG A 86 4.09 3.87 -16.66
C ARG A 86 3.57 4.01 -15.24
N LEU A 87 2.33 3.61 -14.98
CA LEU A 87 1.77 3.60 -13.63
C LEU A 87 2.43 2.52 -12.74
N ALA A 88 2.75 1.35 -13.30
CA ALA A 88 3.50 0.31 -12.61
C ALA A 88 4.95 0.73 -12.32
N GLU A 89 5.61 1.43 -13.23
CA GLU A 89 6.93 2.04 -13.05
C GLU A 89 6.90 3.09 -11.92
N LEU A 90 5.89 3.96 -11.88
CA LEU A 90 5.70 4.96 -10.81
C LEU A 90 5.56 4.31 -9.42
N VAL A 91 4.64 3.35 -9.29
CA VAL A 91 4.42 2.60 -8.03
C VAL A 91 5.66 1.81 -7.63
N THR A 92 6.32 1.15 -8.59
CA THR A 92 7.52 0.34 -8.36
C THR A 92 8.70 1.21 -7.94
N GLY A 93 8.91 2.36 -8.58
CA GLY A 93 9.96 3.32 -8.23
C GLY A 93 9.76 3.89 -6.83
N HIS A 94 8.54 4.30 -6.49
CA HIS A 94 8.23 4.83 -5.16
C HIS A 94 8.46 3.82 -4.03
N LEU A 95 8.11 2.55 -4.25
CA LEU A 95 8.17 1.49 -3.24
C LEU A 95 9.47 0.66 -3.27
N GLY A 96 10.57 1.25 -3.73
CA GLY A 96 11.93 0.70 -3.57
C GLY A 96 12.44 -0.14 -4.76
N GLY A 97 11.86 0.04 -5.94
CA GLY A 97 12.26 -0.63 -7.18
C GLY A 97 11.72 -2.05 -7.35
N PRO A 98 12.17 -2.77 -8.40
CA PRO A 98 11.73 -4.14 -8.69
C PRO A 98 12.14 -5.15 -7.61
N VAL A 99 11.25 -6.11 -7.32
CA VAL A 99 11.49 -7.19 -6.36
C VAL A 99 12.09 -8.40 -7.07
N ARG A 100 13.27 -8.85 -6.64
CA ARG A 100 13.92 -10.09 -7.13
C ARG A 100 13.87 -11.24 -6.12
N ASP A 101 13.71 -10.92 -4.84
CA ASP A 101 13.62 -11.85 -3.73
C ASP A 101 12.64 -11.27 -2.70
N ALA A 102 11.61 -12.05 -2.36
CA ALA A 102 10.57 -11.63 -1.42
C ALA A 102 11.09 -11.54 0.02
N ASN A 103 12.04 -12.40 0.42
CA ASN A 103 12.62 -12.40 1.76
C ASN A 103 13.50 -11.16 1.99
N ILE A 104 14.26 -10.75 0.97
CA ILE A 104 15.08 -9.53 1.03
C ILE A 104 14.19 -8.28 1.16
N ILE A 105 13.09 -8.22 0.43
CA ILE A 105 12.15 -7.09 0.53
C ILE A 105 11.37 -7.11 1.84
N LEU A 106 11.03 -8.29 2.38
CA LEU A 106 10.45 -8.43 3.71
C LEU A 106 11.41 -7.93 4.81
N ALA A 107 12.67 -8.36 4.80
CA ALA A 107 13.66 -7.90 5.78
C ALA A 107 13.85 -6.38 5.74
N LYS A 108 13.98 -5.79 4.53
CA LYS A 108 14.03 -4.33 4.34
C LYS A 108 12.75 -3.63 4.79
N TRP A 109 11.59 -4.25 4.59
CA TRP A 109 10.31 -3.70 5.05
C TRP A 109 10.24 -3.67 6.58
N MET A 110 10.62 -4.73 7.27
CA MET A 110 10.64 -4.78 8.74
C MET A 110 11.59 -3.72 9.33
N GLU A 111 12.80 -3.59 8.78
CA GLU A 111 13.77 -2.56 9.20
C GLU A 111 13.22 -1.14 8.99
N ARG A 112 12.77 -0.82 7.76
CA ARG A 112 12.34 0.53 7.40
C ARG A 112 11.01 0.92 8.06
N SER A 113 10.08 -0.02 8.26
CA SER A 113 8.82 0.25 8.95
C SER A 113 9.05 0.55 10.43
N LEU A 114 9.94 -0.18 11.11
CA LEU A 114 10.34 0.12 12.50
C LEU A 114 10.99 1.50 12.63
N GLU A 115 11.90 1.86 11.72
CA GLU A 115 12.52 3.20 11.66
C GLU A 115 11.48 4.31 11.48
N LEU A 116 10.55 4.13 10.53
CA LEU A 116 9.45 5.07 10.26
C LEU A 116 8.52 5.22 11.47
N ARG A 117 8.06 4.12 12.09
CA ARG A 117 7.20 4.13 13.28
C ARG A 117 7.87 4.86 14.44
N THR A 118 9.15 4.58 14.67
CA THR A 118 9.95 5.21 15.73
C THR A 118 10.15 6.70 15.48
N SER A 119 10.48 7.10 14.25
CA SER A 119 10.70 8.50 13.90
C SER A 119 9.41 9.33 13.97
N LEU A 120 8.29 8.77 13.51
CA LEU A 120 7.00 9.45 13.45
C LEU A 120 6.14 9.27 14.72
N HIS A 121 6.59 8.47 15.69
CA HIS A 121 5.87 8.14 16.93
C HIS A 121 4.44 7.63 16.65
N THR A 122 4.32 6.69 15.71
CA THR A 122 3.04 6.15 15.21
C THR A 122 3.12 4.65 14.98
N THR A 123 2.02 3.93 15.22
CA THR A 123 1.81 2.54 14.79
C THR A 123 1.41 2.46 13.31
N VAL A 124 0.66 3.46 12.85
CA VAL A 124 0.07 3.54 11.50
C VAL A 124 0.98 4.32 10.56
N LEU A 125 1.30 3.72 9.40
CA LEU A 125 2.12 4.37 8.38
C LEU A 125 1.29 4.86 7.18
N PRO A 126 1.40 6.13 6.75
CA PRO A 126 0.81 6.60 5.49
C PRO A 126 1.47 5.94 4.28
N ILE A 127 0.67 5.44 3.33
CA ILE A 127 1.17 4.66 2.19
C ILE A 127 2.16 5.43 1.29
N GLY A 128 1.99 6.74 1.14
CA GLY A 128 2.90 7.63 0.37
C GLY A 128 4.19 7.99 1.11
N SER A 129 4.30 7.64 2.40
CA SER A 129 5.54 7.78 3.18
C SER A 129 6.45 6.54 3.06
N LEU A 130 5.94 5.43 2.51
CA LEU A 130 6.70 4.19 2.35
C LEU A 130 7.72 4.32 1.21
N ARG A 131 8.94 3.83 1.42
CA ARG A 131 10.01 3.76 0.39
C ARG A 131 10.49 2.34 0.09
N VAL A 132 9.90 1.37 0.78
CA VAL A 132 10.00 -0.07 0.53
C VAL A 132 8.58 -0.60 0.65
N GLY A 133 8.13 -1.42 -0.30
CA GLY A 133 6.79 -2.00 -0.26
C GLY A 133 6.75 -3.47 -0.64
N LEU A 134 6.08 -4.27 0.19
CA LEU A 134 5.58 -5.60 -0.15
C LEU A 134 4.55 -5.54 -1.29
N SER A 135 4.23 -6.68 -1.92
CA SER A 135 3.25 -6.80 -3.01
C SER A 135 1.89 -6.15 -2.69
N ARG A 136 1.39 -6.29 -1.45
CA ARG A 136 0.12 -5.69 -1.01
C ARG A 136 0.16 -4.16 -0.92
N HIS A 137 1.29 -3.57 -0.49
CA HIS A 137 1.49 -2.11 -0.54
C HIS A 137 1.44 -1.58 -1.97
N ARG A 138 2.09 -2.29 -2.90
CA ARG A 138 2.14 -1.92 -4.32
C ARG A 138 0.75 -2.02 -4.96
N ALA A 139 0.02 -3.10 -4.67
CA ALA A 139 -1.36 -3.28 -5.11
C ALA A 139 -2.32 -2.20 -4.56
N LEU A 140 -2.20 -1.84 -3.26
CA LEU A 140 -2.94 -0.74 -2.67
C LEU A 140 -2.66 0.57 -3.42
N LEU A 141 -1.39 0.96 -3.53
CA LEU A 141 -0.97 2.23 -4.13
C LEU A 141 -1.42 2.36 -5.59
N PHE A 142 -1.29 1.28 -6.36
CA PHE A 142 -1.78 1.20 -7.75
C PHE A 142 -3.31 1.35 -7.84
N LYS A 143 -4.06 0.83 -6.87
CA LYS A 143 -5.54 0.94 -6.81
C LYS A 143 -6.08 2.27 -6.25
N VAL A 144 -5.28 3.15 -5.63
CA VAL A 144 -5.80 4.37 -4.97
C VAL A 144 -6.57 5.30 -5.93
N ARG A 145 -6.33 5.25 -7.25
CA ARG A 145 -6.98 6.16 -8.23
C ARG A 145 -7.49 5.55 -9.54
N SER A 146 -7.71 4.24 -9.62
CA SER A 146 -8.43 3.63 -10.75
C SER A 146 -9.93 3.99 -10.74
N ARG A 147 -10.26 5.23 -11.13
CA ARG A 147 -11.65 5.71 -11.30
C ARG A 147 -12.26 5.32 -12.66
N SER A 148 -11.45 4.76 -13.55
CA SER A 148 -11.86 4.16 -14.82
C SER A 148 -11.30 2.75 -14.88
N GLN A 149 -12.06 1.82 -15.48
CA GLN A 149 -11.62 0.44 -15.70
C GLN A 149 -10.40 0.40 -16.63
N ILE A 150 -9.21 0.33 -16.06
CA ILE A 150 -7.96 0.03 -16.76
C ILE A 150 -7.45 -1.26 -16.14
N LEU A 151 -7.52 -2.32 -16.95
CA LEU A 151 -7.51 -3.71 -16.53
C LEU A 151 -6.07 -4.23 -16.28
N PHE A 152 -6.00 -5.32 -15.53
CA PHE A 152 -4.81 -6.14 -15.23
C PHE A 152 -3.81 -5.63 -14.18
N ALA A 153 -3.82 -6.37 -13.06
CA ALA A 153 -2.61 -6.64 -12.31
C ALA A 153 -1.65 -7.49 -13.17
N LEU A 154 -0.40 -7.05 -13.30
CA LEU A 154 0.71 -7.90 -13.71
C LEU A 154 1.88 -7.73 -12.73
N GLN A 155 2.28 -8.86 -12.15
CA GLN A 155 3.51 -9.10 -11.38
C GLN A 155 3.76 -8.22 -10.14
N PHE A 156 3.16 -8.63 -9.01
CA PHE A 156 3.75 -8.54 -7.67
C PHE A 156 3.56 -9.84 -6.91
#